data_AF-A0A9P8V8D0-F1
#
_entry.id   AF-A0A9P8V8D0-F1
#
_cell.length_a   1.000
_cell.length_b   1.000
_cell.length_c   1.000
_cell.angle_alpha   90.00
_cell.angle_beta   90.00
_cell.angle_gamma   90.00
#
_symmetry.space_group_name_H-M   'P 1'
#
loop_
_entity.id
_entity.type
_entity.pdbx_description
1 polymer ?
#
loop_
_entity_poly.entity_id
_entity_poly.type
_entity_poly.pdbx_seq_one_letter_code
_entity_poly.pdbx_strand_id
1 'polypeptide(L)'
;CCVGHEIVGRAVRVGNNVKNIQVGDRVGVGAQARACLDNCPECRSGSPNLCSTPGALISTYGSTYPDGEGISYGGYADYHRTNHNFVVKIPDGLKSEHAAPMLCGGVTVYAPLKHNGAGPGKTVGIVGVGGLGHFGILFAKALGADKVVGISRKNDKRDDVLALGADRYIATSEEENWSTTNSRTLDLIICTASSDKMPLTEYLSLLKINGTFVQVGVPDGGSLPPISAFSRTKTRHLFS
;
A
#
# COMPACT_ATOMS: atom_id res chain seq x y z
N CYS A 1 -21.25 9.72 -8.57
CA CYS A 1 -20.25 9.50 -7.51
C CYS A 1 -18.98 10.26 -7.92
N CYS A 2 -18.50 11.23 -7.12
CA CYS A 2 -17.19 11.85 -7.34
C CYS A 2 -16.15 11.02 -6.57
N VAL A 3 -15.13 10.53 -7.27
CA VAL A 3 -14.11 9.60 -6.74
C VAL A 3 -12.75 10.30 -6.63
N GLY A 4 -11.69 9.52 -6.33
CA GLY A 4 -10.33 10.00 -6.19
C GLY A 4 -9.99 10.29 -4.73
N HIS A 5 -8.86 9.77 -4.27
CA HIS A 5 -8.43 9.85 -2.86
C HIS A 5 -6.90 9.98 -2.72
N GLU A 6 -6.28 10.59 -3.72
CA GLU A 6 -4.87 10.90 -3.81
C GLU A 6 -4.75 12.41 -4.07
N ILE A 7 -5.19 13.19 -3.08
CA ILE A 7 -5.54 14.60 -3.27
C ILE A 7 -4.41 15.47 -2.76
N VAL A 8 -3.88 16.37 -3.59
CA VAL A 8 -2.97 17.44 -3.16
C VAL A 8 -3.55 18.79 -3.53
N GLY A 9 -3.52 19.72 -2.59
CA GLY A 9 -4.04 21.07 -2.79
C GLY A 9 -3.52 22.05 -1.75
N ARG A 10 -4.22 23.19 -1.63
CA ARG A 10 -3.95 24.20 -0.60
C ARG A 10 -5.11 24.29 0.36
N ALA A 11 -4.81 24.47 1.64
CA ALA A 11 -5.83 24.77 2.64
C ALA A 11 -6.43 26.15 2.35
N VAL A 12 -7.69 26.20 1.92
CA VAL A 12 -8.42 27.45 1.63
C VAL A 12 -9.32 27.91 2.77
N ARG A 13 -9.69 26.98 3.67
CA ARG A 13 -10.46 27.26 4.89
C ARG A 13 -10.10 26.21 5.94
N VAL A 14 -9.93 26.67 7.18
CA VAL A 14 -9.53 25.83 8.31
C VAL A 14 -10.50 26.08 9.48
N GLY A 15 -10.89 25.01 10.19
CA GLY A 15 -11.78 25.14 11.35
C GLY A 15 -11.07 25.75 12.56
N ASN A 16 -11.80 26.48 13.41
CA ASN A 16 -11.24 27.26 14.53
C ASN A 16 -10.42 26.44 15.55
N ASN A 17 -10.70 25.14 15.65
CA ASN A 17 -10.03 24.23 16.59
C ASN A 17 -8.78 23.55 16.00
N VAL A 18 -8.52 23.71 14.70
CA VAL A 18 -7.34 23.11 14.04
C VAL A 18 -6.10 23.92 14.36
N LYS A 19 -5.02 23.24 14.79
CA LYS A 19 -3.77 23.89 15.20
C LYS A 19 -2.57 23.56 14.30
N ASN A 20 -2.64 22.44 13.58
CA ASN A 20 -1.52 21.90 12.80
C ASN A 20 -1.52 22.34 11.32
N ILE A 21 -2.62 22.91 10.82
CA ILE A 21 -2.78 23.38 9.44
C ILE A 21 -3.27 24.84 9.46
N GLN A 22 -2.76 25.67 8.55
CA GLN A 22 -3.19 27.05 8.34
C GLN A 22 -3.59 27.29 6.88
N VAL A 23 -4.37 28.35 6.63
CA VAL A 23 -4.72 28.76 5.25
C VAL A 23 -3.43 29.03 4.45
N GLY A 24 -3.39 28.53 3.22
CA GLY A 24 -2.23 28.62 2.32
C GLY A 24 -1.29 27.42 2.37
N ASP A 25 -1.31 26.63 3.46
CA ASP A 25 -0.50 25.41 3.57
C ASP A 25 -0.79 24.47 2.41
N ARG A 26 0.27 23.86 1.89
CA ARG A 26 0.17 22.80 0.88
C ARG A 26 -0.03 21.46 1.59
N VAL A 27 -1.16 20.82 1.30
CA VAL A 27 -1.64 19.66 2.05
C VAL A 27 -2.08 18.52 1.15
N GLY A 28 -2.09 17.32 1.70
CA GLY A 28 -2.56 16.10 1.09
C GLY A 28 -3.68 15.44 1.87
N VAL A 29 -4.54 14.71 1.16
CA VAL A 29 -5.57 13.83 1.72
C VAL A 29 -5.51 12.47 1.03
N GLY A 30 -5.47 11.41 1.82
CA GLY A 30 -5.41 10.03 1.36
C GLY A 30 -6.78 9.35 1.28
N ALA A 31 -6.78 8.01 1.42
CA ALA A 31 -7.97 7.17 1.30
C ALA A 31 -8.98 7.28 2.46
N GLN A 32 -8.54 7.73 3.63
CA GLN A 32 -9.37 7.85 4.83
C GLN A 32 -9.68 9.31 5.15
N ALA A 33 -10.94 9.57 5.52
CA ALA A 33 -11.42 10.91 5.89
C ALA A 33 -11.83 11.04 7.36
N ARG A 34 -12.15 9.93 8.04
CA ARG A 34 -12.51 9.93 9.47
C ARG A 34 -12.20 8.60 10.16
N ALA A 35 -11.98 8.69 11.48
CA ALA A 35 -11.97 7.58 12.43
C ALA A 35 -12.51 8.08 13.79
N CYS A 36 -12.62 7.18 14.78
CA CYS A 36 -13.02 7.55 16.14
C CYS A 36 -11.88 8.16 16.99
N LEU A 37 -10.65 8.17 16.46
CA LEU A 37 -9.42 8.76 17.02
C LEU A 37 -8.96 8.12 18.33
N ASP A 38 -9.62 8.35 19.46
CA ASP A 38 -9.14 7.84 20.76
C ASP A 38 -10.09 6.82 21.38
N ASN A 39 -11.21 6.53 20.72
CA ASN A 39 -12.31 5.76 21.28
C ASN A 39 -12.21 4.23 21.04
N CYS A 40 -11.23 3.75 20.26
CA CYS A 40 -10.99 2.31 20.07
C CYS A 40 -9.50 1.95 20.18
N PRO A 41 -9.16 0.67 20.46
CA PRO A 41 -7.77 0.22 20.59
C PRO A 41 -6.92 0.52 19.35
N GLU A 42 -7.47 0.33 18.15
CA GLU A 42 -6.72 0.48 16.89
C GLU A 42 -6.33 1.93 16.63
N CYS A 43 -7.24 2.87 16.91
CA CYS A 43 -6.91 4.28 16.71
C CYS A 43 -5.90 4.77 17.77
N ARG A 44 -6.02 4.31 19.03
CA ARG A 44 -5.04 4.61 20.08
C ARG A 44 -3.65 4.01 19.81
N SER A 45 -3.58 2.90 19.07
CA SER A 45 -2.32 2.32 18.62
C SER A 45 -1.79 2.93 17.31
N GLY A 46 -2.36 4.04 16.85
CA GLY A 46 -1.91 4.75 15.64
C GLY A 46 -2.32 4.05 14.34
N SER A 47 -3.34 3.18 14.36
CA SER A 47 -3.89 2.47 13.20
C SER A 47 -5.34 2.88 12.93
N PRO A 48 -5.64 4.18 12.69
CA PRO A 48 -7.01 4.64 12.46
C PRO A 48 -7.66 4.03 11.22
N ASN A 49 -6.87 3.53 10.26
CA ASN A 49 -7.34 2.80 9.09
C ASN A 49 -7.99 1.44 9.43
N LEU A 50 -7.82 0.96 10.66
CA LEU A 50 -8.44 -0.25 11.20
C LEU A 50 -9.47 0.07 12.30
N CYS A 51 -9.98 1.31 12.33
CA CYS A 51 -10.97 1.73 13.32
C CYS A 51 -12.16 0.75 13.38
N SER A 52 -12.35 0.15 14.55
CA SER A 52 -13.40 -0.83 14.80
C SER A 52 -14.73 -0.21 15.27
N THR A 53 -14.75 1.09 15.56
CA THR A 53 -15.97 1.78 16.00
C THR A 53 -16.98 1.87 14.84
N PRO A 54 -18.20 1.34 15.00
CA PRO A 54 -19.23 1.38 13.96
C PRO A 54 -19.52 2.80 13.47
N GLY A 55 -19.53 3.01 12.15
CA GLY A 55 -19.79 4.31 11.53
C GLY A 55 -18.69 5.36 11.70
N ALA A 56 -17.55 5.02 12.30
CA ALA A 56 -16.44 5.95 12.49
C ALA A 56 -15.40 5.87 11.36
N LEU A 57 -15.21 4.69 10.77
CA LEU A 57 -14.31 4.48 9.63
C LEU A 57 -14.97 5.04 8.34
N ILE A 58 -14.56 6.23 7.94
CA ILE A 58 -15.08 6.91 6.74
C ILE A 58 -13.97 7.01 5.70
N SER A 59 -14.22 6.44 4.53
CA SER A 59 -13.37 6.60 3.35
C SER A 59 -13.59 7.97 2.71
N THR A 60 -12.60 8.46 1.97
CA THR A 60 -12.64 9.76 1.27
C THR A 60 -13.80 9.91 0.31
N TYR A 61 -14.31 8.80 -0.26
CA TYR A 61 -15.53 8.81 -1.05
C TYR A 61 -16.34 7.54 -0.84
N GLY A 62 -17.65 7.63 -1.09
CA GLY A 62 -18.56 6.47 -1.10
C GLY A 62 -18.95 5.93 0.27
N SER A 63 -18.44 6.49 1.36
CA SER A 63 -18.89 6.22 2.73
C SER A 63 -20.00 7.18 3.17
N THR A 64 -20.96 6.66 3.92
CA THR A 64 -22.01 7.45 4.58
C THR A 64 -21.50 7.94 5.93
N TYR A 65 -21.57 9.26 6.17
CA TYR A 65 -21.31 9.83 7.48
C TYR A 65 -22.45 9.48 8.46
N PRO A 66 -22.19 9.38 9.77
CA PRO A 66 -23.25 9.12 10.75
C PRO A 66 -24.26 10.27 10.81
N ASP A 67 -25.36 10.05 11.53
CA ASP A 67 -26.32 11.09 11.94
C ASP A 67 -26.93 11.90 10.79
N GLY A 68 -26.95 11.35 9.58
CA GLY A 68 -27.52 12.00 8.40
C GLY A 68 -26.66 13.13 7.82
N GLU A 69 -25.38 13.23 8.17
CA GLU A 69 -24.46 14.26 7.66
C GLU A 69 -24.16 14.12 6.14
N GLY A 70 -24.59 13.03 5.52
CA GLY A 70 -24.54 12.81 4.08
C GLY A 70 -23.49 11.79 3.66
N ILE A 71 -22.99 11.92 2.43
CA ILE A 71 -22.07 10.98 1.79
C ILE A 71 -20.75 11.69 1.50
N SER A 72 -19.64 10.97 1.67
CA SER A 72 -18.30 11.42 1.29
C SER A 72 -18.09 11.44 -0.23
N TYR A 73 -17.43 12.50 -0.72
CA TYR A 73 -17.10 12.72 -2.12
C TYR A 73 -15.60 12.99 -2.27
N GLY A 74 -15.02 12.44 -3.32
CA GLY A 74 -13.58 12.41 -3.53
C GLY A 74 -12.98 13.68 -4.14
N GLY A 75 -11.77 13.53 -4.66
CA GLY A 75 -10.91 14.61 -5.13
C GLY A 75 -11.03 15.00 -6.59
N TYR A 76 -11.84 14.31 -7.40
CA TYR A 76 -12.13 14.73 -8.79
C TYR A 76 -13.12 15.90 -8.80
N ALA A 77 -12.73 16.99 -8.15
CA ALA A 77 -13.53 18.18 -7.87
C ALA A 77 -12.60 19.38 -7.59
N ASP A 78 -13.15 20.59 -7.63
CA ASP A 78 -12.40 21.83 -7.35
C ASP A 78 -12.01 21.96 -5.86
N TYR A 79 -12.81 21.37 -4.96
CA TYR A 79 -12.61 21.44 -3.52
C TYR A 79 -12.94 20.11 -2.84
N HIS A 80 -12.21 19.82 -1.76
CA HIS A 80 -12.46 18.68 -0.88
C HIS A 80 -12.52 19.14 0.58
N ARG A 81 -13.49 18.60 1.34
CA ARG A 81 -13.64 18.86 2.78
C ARG A 81 -13.39 17.57 3.55
N THR A 82 -12.47 17.61 4.51
CA THR A 82 -12.17 16.46 5.39
C THR A 82 -11.80 16.90 6.79
N ASN A 83 -11.71 15.94 7.69
CA ASN A 83 -11.25 16.15 9.06
C ASN A 83 -9.72 16.37 9.08
N HIS A 84 -9.26 17.38 9.83
CA HIS A 84 -7.84 17.80 9.85
C HIS A 84 -6.87 16.70 10.32
N ASN A 85 -7.34 15.68 11.05
CA ASN A 85 -6.51 14.55 11.48
C ASN A 85 -6.06 13.64 10.32
N PHE A 86 -6.73 13.75 9.16
CA PHE A 86 -6.43 13.00 7.94
C PHE A 86 -5.83 13.91 6.84
N VAL A 87 -5.38 15.09 7.24
CA VAL A 87 -4.70 16.05 6.37
C VAL A 87 -3.22 16.06 6.74
N VAL A 88 -2.36 15.81 5.77
CA VAL A 88 -0.90 15.84 5.93
C VAL A 88 -0.30 17.03 5.21
N LYS A 89 0.72 17.68 5.77
CA LYS A 89 1.47 18.70 5.01
C LYS A 89 2.36 18.01 3.98
N ILE A 90 2.42 18.57 2.77
CA ILE A 90 3.33 18.06 1.74
C ILE A 90 4.67 18.78 1.85
N PRO A 91 5.81 18.06 1.97
CA PRO A 91 7.13 18.68 2.00
C PRO A 91 7.41 19.56 0.78
N ASP A 92 8.08 20.69 0.98
CA ASP A 92 8.36 21.68 -0.07
C ASP A 92 9.19 21.10 -1.23
N GLY A 93 10.13 20.20 -0.93
CA GLY A 93 10.98 19.54 -1.92
C GLY A 93 10.30 18.45 -2.76
N LEU A 94 9.07 18.06 -2.43
CA LEU A 94 8.33 17.02 -3.14
C LEU A 94 7.25 17.67 -4.02
N LYS A 95 7.31 17.49 -5.35
CA LYS A 95 6.30 18.04 -6.27
C LYS A 95 4.92 17.41 -6.07
N SER A 96 3.84 18.12 -6.41
CA SER A 96 2.47 17.69 -6.09
C SER A 96 2.04 16.45 -6.87
N GLU A 97 2.41 16.39 -8.15
CA GLU A 97 2.18 15.25 -9.04
C GLU A 97 2.88 13.97 -8.58
N HIS A 98 3.95 14.08 -7.78
CA HIS A 98 4.64 12.94 -7.17
C HIS A 98 4.10 12.62 -5.77
N ALA A 99 3.68 13.64 -5.02
CA ALA A 99 3.11 13.46 -3.68
C ALA A 99 1.72 12.82 -3.72
N ALA A 100 0.86 13.21 -4.67
CA ALA A 100 -0.52 12.76 -4.74
C ALA A 100 -0.64 11.22 -4.71
N PRO A 101 0.05 10.46 -5.59
CA PRO A 101 -0.03 9.00 -5.57
C PRO A 101 0.53 8.33 -4.31
N MET A 102 1.33 9.05 -3.50
CA MET A 102 1.83 8.51 -2.24
C MET A 102 0.76 8.47 -1.14
N LEU A 103 -0.30 9.28 -1.26
CA LEU A 103 -1.34 9.43 -0.24
C LEU A 103 -2.31 8.24 -0.17
N CYS A 104 -2.29 7.36 -1.18
CA CYS A 104 -2.91 6.04 -1.12
C CYS A 104 -1.92 4.97 -1.59
N GLY A 105 -1.62 4.90 -2.88
CA GLY A 105 -0.78 3.85 -3.45
C GLY A 105 0.56 3.69 -2.75
N GLY A 106 1.23 4.81 -2.45
CA GLY A 106 2.49 4.80 -1.71
C GLY A 106 2.34 4.30 -0.27
N VAL A 107 1.46 4.90 0.54
CA VAL A 107 1.28 4.49 1.94
C VAL A 107 0.83 3.03 2.07
N THR A 108 0.03 2.52 1.12
CA THR A 108 -0.42 1.12 1.07
C THR A 108 0.74 0.13 1.00
N VAL A 109 1.85 0.47 0.32
CA VAL A 109 3.04 -0.39 0.27
C VAL A 109 4.08 -0.01 1.33
N TYR A 110 4.17 1.27 1.70
CA TYR A 110 5.11 1.74 2.71
C TYR A 110 4.81 1.17 4.10
N ALA A 111 3.55 1.18 4.53
CA ALA A 111 3.14 0.68 5.84
C ALA A 111 3.55 -0.80 6.08
N PRO A 112 3.21 -1.76 5.20
CA PRO A 112 3.62 -3.15 5.39
C PRO A 112 5.12 -3.38 5.22
N LEU A 113 5.83 -2.62 4.36
CA LEU A 113 7.29 -2.65 4.29
C LEU A 113 7.90 -2.30 5.66
N LYS A 114 7.46 -1.18 6.25
CA LYS A 114 7.95 -0.71 7.55
C LYS A 114 7.57 -1.67 8.69
N HIS A 115 6.32 -2.13 8.75
CA HIS A 115 5.85 -3.02 9.81
C HIS A 115 6.54 -4.39 9.80
N ASN A 116 6.96 -4.87 8.62
CA ASN A 116 7.67 -6.15 8.48
C ASN A 116 9.20 -5.98 8.43
N GLY A 117 9.71 -4.81 8.79
CA GLY A 117 11.14 -4.56 8.95
C GLY A 117 11.93 -4.61 7.65
N ALA A 118 11.36 -4.20 6.52
CA ALA A 118 12.13 -3.99 5.29
C ALA A 118 13.27 -3.01 5.56
N GLY A 119 14.50 -3.41 5.22
CA GLY A 119 15.72 -2.65 5.49
C GLY A 119 16.96 -3.55 5.49
N PRO A 120 18.11 -3.08 6.03
CA PRO A 120 19.36 -3.82 6.00
C PRO A 120 19.22 -5.25 6.55
N GLY A 121 19.83 -6.21 5.87
CA GLY A 121 19.72 -7.65 6.17
C GLY A 121 18.50 -8.34 5.57
N LYS A 122 17.60 -7.64 4.86
CA LYS A 122 16.39 -8.22 4.25
C LYS A 122 16.46 -8.26 2.72
N THR A 123 16.01 -9.38 2.17
CA THR A 123 15.64 -9.50 0.75
C THR A 123 14.13 -9.31 0.60
N VAL A 124 13.71 -8.33 -0.19
CA VAL A 124 12.29 -7.98 -0.39
C VAL A 124 11.85 -8.27 -1.82
N GLY A 125 10.74 -8.98 -2.00
CA GLY A 125 10.08 -9.17 -3.29
C GLY A 125 8.86 -8.28 -3.46
N ILE A 126 8.70 -7.67 -4.62
CA ILE A 126 7.51 -6.89 -4.98
C ILE A 126 6.81 -7.58 -6.14
N VAL A 127 5.64 -8.16 -5.88
CA VAL A 127 4.83 -8.87 -6.90
C VAL A 127 3.83 -7.91 -7.53
N GLY A 128 3.89 -7.78 -8.85
CA GLY A 128 3.06 -6.89 -9.65
C GLY A 128 3.63 -5.47 -9.70
N VAL A 129 4.48 -5.16 -10.69
CA VAL A 129 5.07 -3.82 -10.79
C VAL A 129 4.18 -2.88 -11.62
N GLY A 130 3.14 -2.36 -10.96
CA GLY A 130 2.23 -1.33 -11.48
C GLY A 130 2.26 -0.06 -10.63
N GLY A 131 1.10 0.59 -10.47
CA GLY A 131 0.96 1.81 -9.67
C GLY A 131 1.41 1.67 -8.21
N LEU A 132 1.11 0.56 -7.55
CA LEU A 132 1.61 0.31 -6.17
C LEU A 132 3.03 -0.27 -6.18
N GLY A 133 3.27 -1.26 -7.06
CA GLY A 133 4.54 -1.97 -7.08
C GLY A 133 5.76 -1.09 -7.35
N HIS A 134 5.65 -0.04 -8.17
CA HIS A 134 6.79 0.86 -8.40
C HIS A 134 7.19 1.60 -7.11
N PHE A 135 6.23 2.03 -6.29
CA PHE A 135 6.53 2.55 -4.95
C PHE A 135 7.12 1.48 -4.04
N GLY A 136 6.66 0.23 -4.15
CA GLY A 136 7.22 -0.89 -3.40
C GLY A 136 8.72 -1.06 -3.64
N ILE A 137 9.16 -0.95 -4.91
CA ILE A 137 10.58 -1.00 -5.27
C ILE A 137 11.33 0.20 -4.70
N LEU A 138 10.84 1.43 -4.97
CA LEU A 138 11.48 2.66 -4.52
C LEU A 138 11.64 2.72 -3.00
N PHE A 139 10.60 2.37 -2.24
CA PHE A 139 10.63 2.39 -0.78
C PHE A 139 11.47 1.27 -0.21
N ALA A 140 11.41 0.04 -0.75
CA ALA A 140 12.26 -1.04 -0.26
C ALA A 140 13.75 -0.71 -0.43
N LYS A 141 14.14 -0.08 -1.56
CA LYS A 141 15.51 0.42 -1.76
C LYS A 141 15.84 1.59 -0.84
N ALA A 142 14.95 2.57 -0.70
CA ALA A 142 15.16 3.72 0.19
C ALA A 142 15.27 3.33 1.66
N LEU A 143 14.59 2.27 2.09
CA LEU A 143 14.71 1.69 3.43
C LEU A 143 16.00 0.88 3.63
N GLY A 144 16.80 0.66 2.58
CA GLY A 144 18.09 -0.01 2.65
C GLY A 144 18.01 -1.53 2.64
N ALA A 145 16.97 -2.12 2.03
CA ALA A 145 16.94 -3.57 1.80
C ALA A 145 18.17 -4.02 1.01
N ASP A 146 18.84 -5.08 1.48
CA ASP A 146 20.05 -5.63 0.86
C ASP A 146 19.80 -6.03 -0.59
N LYS A 147 18.59 -6.53 -0.87
CA LYS A 147 18.19 -6.95 -2.21
C LYS A 147 16.69 -6.75 -2.41
N VAL A 148 16.33 -6.09 -3.50
CA VAL A 148 14.95 -5.89 -3.95
C VAL A 148 14.73 -6.63 -5.26
N VAL A 149 13.69 -7.47 -5.30
CA VAL A 149 13.35 -8.29 -6.46
C VAL A 149 11.98 -7.86 -6.99
N GLY A 150 11.95 -7.32 -8.20
CA GLY A 150 10.69 -7.07 -8.90
C GLY A 150 10.18 -8.33 -9.59
N ILE A 151 8.91 -8.64 -9.42
CA ILE A 151 8.28 -9.86 -9.93
C ILE A 151 7.04 -9.47 -10.73
N SER A 152 7.00 -9.83 -12.00
CA SER A 152 5.86 -9.57 -12.89
C SER A 152 5.77 -10.68 -13.92
N ARG A 153 4.74 -10.67 -14.78
CA ARG A 153 4.48 -11.77 -15.71
C ARG A 153 5.50 -11.81 -16.85
N LYS A 154 5.58 -10.72 -17.61
CA LYS A 154 6.38 -10.59 -18.83
C LYS A 154 7.65 -9.78 -18.59
N ASN A 155 8.60 -9.82 -19.52
CA ASN A 155 9.82 -9.01 -19.46
C ASN A 155 9.65 -7.54 -19.90
N ASP A 156 8.47 -7.14 -20.35
CA ASP A 156 8.16 -5.79 -20.84
C ASP A 156 8.48 -4.64 -19.87
N LYS A 157 8.54 -4.91 -18.57
CA LYS A 157 8.86 -3.93 -17.52
C LYS A 157 10.25 -4.08 -16.91
N ARG A 158 11.06 -5.03 -17.39
CA ARG A 158 12.35 -5.38 -16.76
C ARG A 158 13.24 -4.15 -16.58
N ASP A 159 13.46 -3.40 -17.65
CA ASP A 159 14.39 -2.27 -17.64
C ASP A 159 13.90 -1.15 -16.72
N ASP A 160 12.61 -0.82 -16.76
CA ASP A 160 12.00 0.16 -15.85
C ASP A 160 12.16 -0.27 -14.39
N VAL A 161 11.94 -1.54 -14.08
CA VAL A 161 12.04 -2.06 -12.71
C VAL A 161 13.46 -2.02 -12.18
N LEU A 162 14.45 -2.33 -13.02
CA LEU A 162 15.87 -2.20 -12.67
C LEU A 162 16.27 -0.73 -12.52
N ALA A 163 15.77 0.15 -13.40
CA ALA A 163 16.01 1.60 -13.31
C ALA A 163 15.41 2.24 -12.04
N LEU A 164 14.29 1.70 -11.53
CA LEU A 164 13.73 2.06 -10.23
C LEU A 164 14.59 1.59 -9.04
N GLY A 165 15.60 0.77 -9.29
CA GLY A 165 16.57 0.32 -8.29
C GLY A 165 16.43 -1.14 -7.86
N ALA A 166 15.57 -1.93 -8.47
CA ALA A 166 15.52 -3.37 -8.18
C ALA A 166 16.87 -4.02 -8.55
N ASP A 167 17.35 -4.93 -7.70
CA ASP A 167 18.60 -5.66 -7.91
C ASP A 167 18.39 -6.89 -8.82
N ARG A 168 17.13 -7.31 -8.97
CA ARG A 168 16.74 -8.41 -9.86
C ARG A 168 15.30 -8.25 -10.34
N TYR A 169 15.05 -8.78 -11.53
CA TYR A 169 13.71 -8.98 -12.08
C TYR A 169 13.42 -10.49 -12.27
N ILE A 170 12.16 -10.88 -12.10
CA ILE A 170 11.63 -12.22 -12.41
C ILE A 170 10.40 -12.06 -13.31
N ALA A 171 10.45 -12.66 -14.50
CA ALA A 171 9.31 -12.76 -15.43
C ALA A 171 8.62 -14.12 -15.32
N THR A 172 7.53 -14.21 -14.56
CA THR A 172 6.90 -15.49 -14.19
C THR A 172 6.31 -16.29 -15.35
N SER A 173 6.03 -15.67 -16.50
CA SER A 173 5.52 -16.36 -17.70
C SER A 173 6.59 -16.64 -18.75
N GLU A 174 7.82 -16.16 -18.56
CA GLU A 174 8.89 -16.23 -19.56
C GLU A 174 10.19 -16.83 -19.01
N GLU A 175 10.30 -16.99 -17.69
CA GLU A 175 11.37 -17.72 -17.03
C GLU A 175 10.87 -19.10 -16.60
N GLU A 176 11.38 -20.15 -17.24
CA GLU A 176 11.13 -21.52 -16.81
C GLU A 176 11.67 -21.74 -15.39
N ASN A 177 10.96 -22.54 -14.59
CA ASN A 177 11.39 -22.91 -13.23
C ASN A 177 11.69 -21.71 -12.32
N TRP A 178 11.07 -20.54 -12.55
CA TRP A 178 11.33 -19.33 -11.77
C TRP A 178 11.08 -19.55 -10.26
N SER A 179 10.03 -20.29 -9.89
CA SER A 179 9.67 -20.50 -8.49
C SER A 179 10.64 -21.41 -7.77
N THR A 180 11.09 -22.49 -8.41
CA THR A 180 12.07 -23.43 -7.84
C THR A 180 13.47 -22.82 -7.78
N THR A 181 13.90 -22.10 -8.83
CA THR A 181 15.19 -21.41 -8.89
C THR A 181 15.32 -20.30 -7.84
N ASN A 182 14.20 -19.69 -7.46
CA ASN A 182 14.15 -18.60 -6.49
C ASN A 182 13.58 -19.02 -5.13
N SER A 183 13.46 -20.32 -4.87
CA SER A 183 12.85 -20.80 -3.65
C SER A 183 13.63 -20.38 -2.42
N ARG A 184 12.92 -19.94 -1.38
CA ARG A 184 13.49 -19.54 -0.09
C ARG A 184 14.58 -18.46 -0.17
N THR A 185 14.36 -17.46 -1.03
CA THR A 185 15.31 -16.34 -1.23
C THR A 185 14.83 -15.01 -0.62
N LEU A 186 13.54 -14.87 -0.33
CA LEU A 186 12.92 -13.61 0.10
C LEU A 186 12.53 -13.65 1.58
N ASP A 187 12.83 -12.58 2.32
CA ASP A 187 12.37 -12.41 3.70
C ASP A 187 10.95 -11.83 3.77
N LEU A 188 10.61 -10.97 2.81
CA LEU A 188 9.33 -10.28 2.74
C LEU A 188 8.85 -10.22 1.29
N ILE A 189 7.58 -10.49 1.07
CA ILE A 189 6.90 -10.23 -0.21
C ILE A 189 5.76 -9.24 0.03
N ILE A 190 5.76 -8.15 -0.74
CA ILE A 190 4.59 -7.27 -0.88
C ILE A 190 3.93 -7.59 -2.22
N CYS A 191 2.71 -8.12 -2.17
CA CYS A 191 1.95 -8.49 -3.35
C CYS A 191 0.89 -7.45 -3.68
N THR A 192 1.10 -6.75 -4.80
CA THR A 192 0.18 -5.74 -5.33
C THR A 192 -0.60 -6.26 -6.54
N ALA A 193 -0.53 -7.56 -6.83
CA ALA A 193 -1.30 -8.17 -7.91
C ALA A 193 -2.79 -8.26 -7.54
N SER A 194 -3.65 -8.00 -8.52
CA SER A 194 -5.11 -7.97 -8.40
C SER A 194 -5.79 -9.09 -9.20
N SER A 195 -5.10 -10.21 -9.46
CA SER A 195 -5.68 -11.34 -10.18
C SER A 195 -5.95 -12.50 -9.24
N ASP A 196 -7.17 -13.02 -9.30
CA ASP A 196 -7.64 -14.26 -8.68
C ASP A 196 -6.94 -15.52 -9.23
N LYS A 197 -6.21 -15.40 -10.34
CA LYS A 197 -5.45 -16.48 -11.02
C LYS A 197 -3.95 -16.41 -10.76
N MET A 198 -3.50 -15.50 -9.89
CA MET A 198 -2.06 -15.38 -9.61
C MET A 198 -1.52 -16.68 -8.96
N PRO A 199 -0.29 -17.12 -9.29
CA PRO A 199 0.30 -18.37 -8.78
C PRO A 199 0.77 -18.20 -7.33
N LEU A 200 -0.19 -18.14 -6.40
CA LEU A 200 0.06 -17.79 -5.00
C LEU A 200 0.94 -18.83 -4.29
N THR A 201 0.78 -20.12 -4.59
CA THR A 201 1.61 -21.18 -4.00
C THR A 201 3.08 -21.01 -4.39
N GLU A 202 3.32 -20.63 -5.63
CA GLU A 202 4.65 -20.39 -6.18
C GLU A 202 5.27 -19.13 -5.58
N TYR A 203 4.50 -18.05 -5.37
CA TYR A 203 5.00 -16.87 -4.65
C TYR A 203 5.39 -17.17 -3.22
N LEU A 204 4.59 -17.97 -2.49
CA LEU A 204 4.93 -18.39 -1.14
C LEU A 204 6.21 -19.22 -1.12
N SER A 205 6.45 -20.05 -2.13
CA SER A 205 7.67 -20.86 -2.21
C SER A 205 8.98 -20.04 -2.28
N LEU A 206 8.89 -18.76 -2.66
CA LEU A 206 10.02 -17.84 -2.69
C LEU A 206 10.46 -17.38 -1.30
N LEU A 207 9.59 -17.47 -0.30
CA LEU A 207 9.87 -17.00 1.05
C LEU A 207 10.81 -17.95 1.79
N LYS A 208 11.79 -17.36 2.50
CA LYS A 208 12.61 -18.03 3.50
C LYS A 208 11.73 -18.58 4.63
N ILE A 209 12.33 -19.42 5.47
CA ILE A 209 11.68 -19.83 6.73
C ILE A 209 11.37 -18.58 7.55
N ASN A 210 10.14 -18.48 8.06
CA ASN A 210 9.62 -17.31 8.78
C ASN A 210 9.53 -16.02 7.93
N GLY A 211 9.62 -16.13 6.60
CA GLY A 211 9.33 -15.01 5.72
C GLY A 211 7.85 -14.67 5.71
N THR A 212 7.54 -13.40 5.41
CA THR A 212 6.17 -12.87 5.43
C THR A 212 5.68 -12.56 4.01
N PHE A 213 4.46 -12.97 3.69
CA PHE A 213 3.73 -12.54 2.51
C PHE A 213 2.65 -11.54 2.92
N VAL A 214 2.66 -10.34 2.36
CA VAL A 214 1.61 -9.33 2.60
C VAL A 214 0.87 -9.05 1.31
N GLN A 215 -0.41 -9.39 1.28
CA GLN A 215 -1.31 -9.05 0.19
C GLN A 215 -1.85 -7.64 0.37
N VAL A 216 -1.60 -6.75 -0.59
CA VAL A 216 -2.20 -5.41 -0.62
C VAL A 216 -3.01 -5.15 -1.90
N GLY A 217 -2.76 -5.92 -2.96
CA GLY A 217 -3.62 -5.92 -4.13
C GLY A 217 -4.99 -6.48 -3.79
N VAL A 218 -6.05 -5.90 -4.35
CA VAL A 218 -7.42 -6.40 -4.17
C VAL A 218 -7.83 -7.07 -5.48
N PRO A 219 -7.96 -8.41 -5.51
CA PRO A 219 -8.39 -9.09 -6.73
C PRO A 219 -9.82 -8.75 -7.13
N ASP A 220 -10.07 -8.76 -8.43
CA ASP A 220 -11.44 -8.67 -8.97
C ASP A 220 -12.28 -9.83 -8.39
N GLY A 221 -13.46 -9.52 -7.85
CA GLY A 221 -14.31 -10.51 -7.17
C GLY A 221 -13.95 -10.79 -5.70
N GLY A 222 -12.93 -10.13 -5.15
CA GLY A 222 -12.62 -10.12 -3.71
C GLY A 222 -12.09 -11.44 -3.14
N SER A 223 -11.77 -12.42 -3.99
CA SER A 223 -11.29 -13.74 -3.59
C SER A 223 -9.81 -13.90 -3.93
N LEU A 224 -9.04 -14.48 -3.00
CA LEU A 224 -7.68 -14.92 -3.27
C LEU A 224 -7.68 -16.31 -3.95
N PRO A 225 -6.62 -16.64 -4.72
CA PRO A 225 -6.45 -17.98 -5.26
C PRO A 225 -6.46 -19.04 -4.15
N PRO A 226 -7.05 -20.23 -4.39
CA PRO A 226 -7.06 -21.31 -3.40
C PRO A 226 -5.63 -21.80 -3.11
N ILE A 227 -5.38 -22.19 -1.87
CA ILE A 227 -4.08 -22.70 -1.41
C ILE A 227 -4.26 -24.09 -0.82
N SER A 228 -3.46 -25.06 -1.29
CA SER A 228 -3.42 -26.39 -0.70
C SER A 228 -2.84 -26.36 0.71
N ALA A 229 -3.47 -27.04 1.67
CA ALA A 229 -2.94 -27.14 3.04
C ALA A 229 -1.52 -27.73 3.10
N PHE A 230 -1.17 -28.60 2.15
CA PHE A 230 0.16 -29.21 2.07
C PHE A 230 1.25 -28.23 1.58
N SER A 231 0.90 -27.07 1.05
CA SER A 231 1.90 -26.03 0.75
C SER A 231 2.50 -25.45 2.04
N ARG A 232 1.74 -25.41 3.14
CA ARG A 232 2.18 -24.90 4.45
C ARG A 232 3.14 -25.82 5.20
N THR A 233 3.18 -27.12 4.89
CA THR A 233 4.08 -28.05 5.60
C THR A 233 5.51 -27.96 5.07
N LYS A 234 5.71 -27.53 3.83
CA LYS A 234 7.04 -27.32 3.23
C LYS A 234 7.66 -25.97 3.60
N THR A 235 6.85 -25.04 4.11
CA THR A 235 7.30 -23.72 4.53
C THR A 235 6.50 -23.20 5.71
N ARG A 236 7.14 -23.06 6.88
CA ARG A 236 6.53 -22.42 8.06
C ARG A 236 6.30 -20.93 7.75
N HIS A 237 5.10 -20.59 7.29
CA HIS A 237 4.68 -19.21 7.03
C HIS A 237 3.50 -18.83 7.92
N LEU A 238 3.54 -17.60 8.43
CA LEU A 238 2.37 -16.90 8.97
C LEU A 238 1.79 -16.08 7.81
N PHE A 239 0.51 -16.28 7.51
CA PHE A 239 -0.28 -15.31 6.77
C PHE A 239 -0.73 -14.26 7.78
N SER A 240 -0.22 -13.04 7.65
CA SER A 240 -0.64 -11.87 8.43
C SER A 240 -1.47 -10.94 7.58
#